data_AF-A0A6G0KBL0-F1
#
_entry.id   AF-A0A6G0KBL0-F1
#
_cell.length_a   1.000
_cell.length_b   1.000
_cell.length_c   1.000
_cell.angle_alpha   90.00
_cell.angle_beta   90.00
_cell.angle_gamma   90.00
#
_symmetry.space_group_name_H-M   'P 1'
#
loop_
_entity.id
_entity.type
_entity.pdbx_description
1 polymer ?
#
loop_
_entity_poly.entity_id
_entity_poly.type
_entity_poly.pdbx_seq_one_letter_code
_entity_poly.pdbx_strand_id
1 'polypeptide(L)'
;MASNGSGNPFDRLVFPKDTKQFGVWKDLIIGHLRQKSAALSREAIVKGQGEPAFSYEDLLQSSCEVPRPMDSEDGELNRKYMWQQVILNGQDTYIRTLLSQTLPREYLESLRVSFNDERLPAAWKRLETIFGQSNAQGLATLIAEFDDALMKDFDSVGQLIHRVKEARNRINRQSREALGDVTMIPNQYAVIKVLSLFPSQYWGNHVDYTLGGFQLDVIEGMLRNVFMNKSRSQIEAMHATAVPANHAMAANNLDKRKARSAEVKKRDDSYYCEGKYNQDGESHFKRACPKMREDRAMGIFRTNLFVKPKTGGVAHVKKGPQAPKKKAK
;
A
#
# COMPACT_ATOMS: atom_id res chain seq x y z
N MET A 1 -40.58 10.25 -23.45
CA MET A 1 -39.52 10.28 -24.47
C MET A 1 -38.22 10.67 -23.79
N ALA A 2 -37.37 9.68 -23.47
CA ALA A 2 -36.08 9.93 -22.85
C ALA A 2 -35.10 10.32 -23.96
N SER A 3 -34.45 11.48 -23.78
CA SER A 3 -33.38 11.96 -24.65
C SER A 3 -32.21 10.98 -24.55
N ASN A 4 -32.04 10.16 -25.60
CA ASN A 4 -30.80 9.42 -25.80
C ASN A 4 -29.71 10.45 -26.07
N GLY A 5 -28.85 10.69 -25.08
CA GLY A 5 -27.64 11.48 -25.26
C GLY A 5 -26.83 10.89 -26.40
N SER A 6 -26.71 11.65 -27.48
CA SER A 6 -25.83 11.41 -28.62
C SER A 6 -24.37 11.65 -28.21
N GLY A 7 -23.87 10.88 -27.25
CA GLY A 7 -22.44 10.81 -26.95
C GLY A 7 -21.74 9.97 -28.02
N ASN A 8 -20.51 10.33 -28.37
CA ASN A 8 -19.70 9.48 -29.24
C ASN A 8 -19.52 8.13 -28.52
N PRO A 9 -19.72 6.97 -29.17
CA PRO A 9 -19.52 5.66 -28.55
C PRO A 9 -18.13 5.46 -27.94
N PHE A 10 -17.16 6.30 -28.31
CA PHE A 10 -15.79 6.27 -27.83
C PHE A 10 -15.44 7.36 -26.81
N ASP A 11 -16.41 8.15 -26.31
CA ASP A 11 -16.14 9.24 -25.34
C ASP A 11 -15.36 8.76 -24.10
N ARG A 12 -15.59 7.51 -23.66
CA ARG A 12 -14.89 6.89 -22.53
C ARG A 12 -13.50 6.35 -22.87
N LEU A 13 -13.16 6.32 -24.13
CA LEU A 13 -11.91 5.80 -24.67
C LEU A 13 -11.01 6.90 -25.22
N VAL A 14 -11.37 8.18 -25.03
CA VAL A 14 -10.53 9.31 -25.47
C VAL A 14 -9.22 9.33 -24.71
N PHE A 15 -8.13 9.59 -25.44
CA PHE A 15 -6.79 9.67 -24.92
C PHE A 15 -6.67 10.81 -23.90
N PRO A 16 -6.19 10.56 -22.68
CA PRO A 16 -6.02 11.59 -21.67
C PRO A 16 -4.94 12.61 -22.07
N LYS A 17 -5.14 13.90 -21.76
CA LYS A 17 -4.10 14.92 -22.00
C LYS A 17 -2.77 14.61 -21.32
N ASP A 18 -2.82 13.89 -20.20
CA ASP A 18 -1.65 13.43 -19.46
C ASP A 18 -1.10 12.14 -20.08
N THR A 19 0.05 12.22 -20.73
CA THR A 19 0.73 11.08 -21.38
C THR A 19 1.09 9.98 -20.38
N LYS A 20 1.21 10.29 -19.08
CA LYS A 20 1.45 9.26 -18.05
C LYS A 20 0.29 8.28 -17.93
N GLN A 21 -0.90 8.64 -18.39
CA GLN A 21 -2.08 7.77 -18.41
C GLN A 21 -2.16 6.87 -19.66
N PHE A 22 -1.16 6.92 -20.55
CA PHE A 22 -1.13 6.10 -21.76
C PHE A 22 -1.36 4.61 -21.48
N GLY A 23 -0.72 4.05 -20.44
CA GLY A 23 -0.93 2.65 -20.08
C GLY A 23 -2.41 2.36 -19.75
N VAL A 24 -3.03 3.18 -18.91
CA VAL A 24 -4.44 2.99 -18.53
C VAL A 24 -5.34 3.07 -19.76
N TRP A 25 -5.11 4.08 -20.61
CA TRP A 25 -5.83 4.23 -21.86
C TRP A 25 -5.64 3.02 -22.79
N LYS A 26 -4.41 2.53 -22.95
CA LYS A 26 -4.08 1.35 -23.74
C LYS A 26 -4.87 0.12 -23.29
N ASP A 27 -5.00 -0.10 -21.98
CA ASP A 27 -5.81 -1.23 -21.45
C ASP A 27 -7.28 -1.08 -21.77
N LEU A 28 -7.81 0.15 -21.71
CA LEU A 28 -9.21 0.41 -22.05
C LEU A 28 -9.47 0.12 -23.53
N ILE A 29 -8.56 0.52 -24.42
CA ILE A 29 -8.64 0.20 -25.86
C ILE A 29 -8.57 -1.31 -26.07
N ILE A 30 -7.56 -2.00 -25.53
CA ILE A 30 -7.40 -3.45 -25.69
C ILE A 30 -8.59 -4.21 -25.09
N GLY A 31 -9.07 -3.79 -23.91
CA GLY A 31 -10.24 -4.36 -23.26
C GLY A 31 -11.51 -4.19 -24.09
N HIS A 32 -11.71 -3.03 -24.72
CA HIS A 32 -12.81 -2.79 -25.64
C HIS A 32 -12.73 -3.66 -26.91
N LEU A 33 -11.54 -3.81 -27.49
CA LEU A 33 -11.32 -4.68 -28.64
C LEU A 33 -11.61 -6.15 -28.29
N ARG A 34 -11.17 -6.63 -27.14
CA ARG A 34 -11.51 -7.98 -26.64
C ARG A 34 -13.01 -8.19 -26.49
N GLN A 35 -13.74 -7.18 -26.00
CA GLN A 35 -15.21 -7.26 -25.92
C GLN A 35 -15.84 -7.35 -27.32
N LYS A 36 -15.31 -6.62 -28.30
CA LYS A 36 -15.74 -6.69 -29.71
C LYS A 36 -15.42 -8.04 -30.34
N SER A 37 -14.24 -8.60 -30.11
CA SER A 37 -13.86 -9.95 -30.52
C SER A 37 -14.85 -10.98 -29.98
N ALA A 38 -15.14 -10.94 -28.68
CA ALA A 38 -16.10 -11.86 -28.06
C ALA A 38 -17.53 -11.68 -28.61
N ALA A 39 -17.95 -10.46 -28.94
CA ALA A 39 -19.25 -10.21 -29.54
C ALA A 39 -19.33 -10.77 -30.97
N LEU A 40 -18.29 -10.57 -31.77
CA LEU A 40 -18.19 -11.10 -33.13
C LEU A 40 -18.22 -12.63 -33.14
N SER A 41 -17.45 -13.29 -32.27
CA SER A 41 -17.47 -14.76 -32.18
C SER A 41 -18.85 -15.29 -31.77
N ARG A 42 -19.52 -14.63 -30.81
CA ARG A 42 -20.90 -15.01 -30.43
C ARG A 42 -21.88 -14.84 -31.59
N GLU A 43 -21.80 -13.74 -32.33
CA GLU A 43 -22.68 -13.47 -33.47
C GLU A 43 -22.46 -14.49 -34.59
N ALA A 44 -21.21 -14.86 -34.87
CA ALA A 44 -20.87 -15.89 -35.85
C ALA A 44 -21.51 -17.23 -35.48
N ILE A 45 -21.40 -17.65 -34.22
CA ILE A 45 -22.03 -18.88 -33.70
C ILE A 45 -23.56 -18.85 -33.89
N VAL A 46 -24.21 -17.74 -33.50
CA VAL A 46 -25.67 -17.61 -33.62
C VAL A 46 -26.13 -17.66 -35.07
N LYS A 47 -25.35 -17.11 -36.01
CA LYS A 47 -25.65 -17.12 -37.44
C LYS A 47 -25.24 -18.41 -38.15
N GLY A 48 -24.70 -19.40 -37.43
CA GLY A 48 -24.16 -20.62 -38.02
C GLY A 48 -22.95 -20.37 -38.95
N GLN A 49 -22.27 -19.25 -38.76
CA GLN A 49 -21.04 -18.91 -39.47
C GLN A 49 -19.84 -19.57 -38.77
N GLY A 50 -18.77 -19.80 -39.53
CA GLY A 50 -17.51 -20.27 -38.93
C GLY A 50 -16.93 -19.24 -37.96
N GLU A 51 -16.05 -19.69 -37.06
CA GLU A 51 -15.36 -18.78 -36.14
C GLU A 51 -14.45 -17.80 -36.92
N PRO A 52 -14.40 -16.50 -36.54
CA PRO A 52 -13.45 -15.55 -37.10
C PRO A 52 -12.00 -16.04 -36.91
N ALA A 53 -11.19 -15.94 -37.96
CA ALA A 53 -9.81 -16.40 -37.92
C ALA A 53 -8.91 -15.59 -36.97
N PHE A 54 -9.27 -14.33 -36.72
CA PHE A 54 -8.51 -13.41 -35.90
C PHE A 54 -9.44 -12.60 -34.99
N SER A 55 -8.94 -12.27 -33.81
CA SER A 55 -9.54 -11.30 -32.90
C SER A 55 -9.12 -9.87 -33.29
N TYR A 56 -9.85 -8.86 -32.80
CA TYR A 56 -9.49 -7.46 -33.05
C TYR A 56 -8.10 -7.10 -32.50
N GLU A 57 -7.73 -7.64 -31.34
CA GLU A 57 -6.45 -7.36 -30.70
C GLU A 57 -5.25 -7.98 -31.44
N ASP A 58 -5.45 -9.05 -32.22
CA ASP A 58 -4.39 -9.67 -33.01
C ASP A 58 -3.87 -8.73 -34.10
N LEU A 59 -4.76 -7.89 -34.66
CA LEU A 59 -4.42 -6.90 -35.69
C LEU A 59 -3.53 -5.77 -35.17
N LEU A 60 -3.47 -5.55 -33.85
CA LEU A 60 -2.54 -4.60 -33.24
C LEU A 60 -1.12 -5.17 -33.10
N GLN A 61 -0.99 -6.50 -33.07
CA GLN A 61 0.27 -7.19 -32.80
C GLN A 61 0.94 -7.70 -34.07
N SER A 62 0.16 -8.13 -35.05
CA SER A 62 0.67 -8.82 -36.24
C SER A 62 -0.10 -8.45 -37.50
N SER A 63 0.56 -8.59 -38.65
CA SER A 63 -0.12 -8.50 -39.94
C SER A 63 -0.96 -9.76 -40.14
N CYS A 64 -2.22 -9.72 -39.71
CA CYS A 64 -3.14 -10.83 -39.88
C CYS A 64 -3.48 -11.00 -41.37
N GLU A 65 -3.28 -12.20 -41.91
CA GLU A 65 -3.59 -12.54 -43.30
C GLU A 65 -4.38 -13.84 -43.34
N VAL A 66 -5.52 -13.83 -44.04
CA VAL A 66 -6.30 -15.05 -44.26
C VAL A 66 -5.68 -15.79 -45.46
N PRO A 67 -5.21 -17.04 -45.29
CA PRO A 67 -4.61 -17.80 -46.39
C PRO A 67 -5.62 -18.00 -47.52
N ARG A 68 -5.20 -17.72 -48.76
CA ARG A 68 -6.03 -17.99 -49.93
C ARG A 68 -6.06 -19.50 -50.18
N PRO A 69 -7.24 -20.11 -50.38
CA PRO A 69 -7.31 -21.49 -50.82
C PRO A 69 -6.77 -21.61 -52.25
N MET A 70 -5.64 -22.31 -52.43
CA MET A 70 -5.07 -22.55 -53.76
C MET A 70 -5.91 -23.60 -54.51
N ASP A 71 -6.28 -23.29 -55.75
CA ASP A 71 -6.86 -24.20 -56.76
C ASP A 71 -8.07 -25.05 -56.31
N SER A 72 -8.80 -24.57 -55.30
CA SER A 72 -9.99 -25.24 -54.79
C SER A 72 -11.22 -24.82 -55.60
N GLU A 73 -11.78 -25.74 -56.38
CA GLU A 73 -13.13 -25.62 -56.96
C GLU A 73 -14.25 -25.70 -55.91
N ASP A 74 -13.89 -25.91 -54.63
CA ASP A 74 -14.83 -25.91 -53.51
C ASP A 74 -15.38 -24.51 -53.25
N GLY A 75 -16.61 -24.29 -53.72
CA GLY A 75 -17.35 -23.04 -53.54
C GLY A 75 -17.72 -22.74 -52.08
N GLU A 76 -17.69 -23.71 -51.17
CA GLU A 76 -17.87 -23.47 -49.73
C GLU A 76 -16.57 -22.92 -49.12
N LEU A 77 -15.42 -23.51 -49.47
CA LEU A 77 -14.11 -23.04 -49.03
C LEU A 77 -13.85 -21.60 -49.49
N ASN A 78 -14.20 -21.27 -50.73
CA ASN A 78 -14.06 -19.91 -51.26
C ASN A 78 -15.03 -18.93 -50.58
N ARG A 79 -16.29 -19.33 -50.29
CA ARG A 79 -17.24 -18.51 -49.52
C ARG A 79 -16.73 -18.22 -48.10
N LYS A 80 -16.14 -19.23 -47.43
CA LYS A 80 -15.54 -19.06 -46.12
C LYS A 80 -14.35 -18.11 -46.16
N TYR A 81 -13.47 -18.23 -47.15
CA TYR A 81 -12.35 -17.30 -47.36
C TYR A 81 -12.83 -15.86 -47.55
N MET A 82 -13.80 -15.63 -48.44
CA MET A 82 -14.36 -14.29 -48.69
C MET A 82 -15.00 -13.70 -47.44
N TRP A 83 -15.74 -14.51 -46.67
CA TRP A 83 -16.31 -14.07 -45.40
C TRP A 83 -15.22 -13.65 -44.40
N GLN A 84 -14.17 -14.45 -44.23
CA GLN A 84 -13.03 -14.10 -43.36
C GLN A 84 -12.34 -12.80 -43.80
N GLN A 85 -12.18 -12.57 -45.12
CA GLN A 85 -11.62 -11.31 -45.62
C GLN A 85 -12.50 -10.10 -45.30
N VAL A 86 -13.81 -10.22 -45.46
CA VAL A 86 -14.77 -9.14 -45.13
C VAL A 86 -14.71 -8.82 -43.64
N ILE A 87 -14.69 -9.85 -42.78
CA ILE A 87 -14.55 -9.67 -41.34
C ILE A 87 -13.23 -8.98 -41.00
N LEU A 88 -12.11 -9.45 -41.55
CA LEU A 88 -10.79 -8.88 -41.27
C LEU A 88 -10.70 -7.40 -41.69
N ASN A 89 -11.19 -7.05 -42.88
CA ASN A 89 -11.23 -5.65 -43.33
C ASN A 89 -12.15 -4.77 -42.46
N GLY A 90 -13.28 -5.34 -42.02
CA GLY A 90 -14.19 -4.68 -41.08
C GLY A 90 -13.54 -4.45 -39.71
N GLN A 91 -12.74 -5.40 -39.22
CA GLN A 91 -11.96 -5.26 -37.99
C GLN A 91 -10.93 -4.13 -38.10
N ASP A 92 -10.12 -4.12 -39.17
CA ASP A 92 -9.12 -3.07 -39.42
C ASP A 92 -9.77 -1.68 -39.50
N THR A 93 -10.82 -1.53 -40.31
CA THR A 93 -11.54 -0.26 -40.48
C THR A 93 -12.10 0.26 -39.16
N TYR A 94 -12.66 -0.64 -38.35
CA TYR A 94 -13.19 -0.29 -37.04
C TYR A 94 -12.10 0.21 -36.09
N ILE A 95 -10.95 -0.49 -36.02
CA ILE A 95 -9.84 -0.08 -35.15
C ILE A 95 -9.30 1.29 -35.58
N ARG A 96 -9.13 1.52 -36.89
CA ARG A 96 -8.69 2.83 -37.40
C ARG A 96 -9.67 3.95 -37.04
N THR A 97 -10.96 3.69 -37.17
CA THR A 97 -12.01 4.64 -36.78
C THR A 97 -11.97 4.92 -35.28
N LEU A 98 -11.83 3.89 -34.46
CA LEU A 98 -11.66 4.04 -33.01
C LEU A 98 -10.44 4.89 -32.66
N LEU A 99 -9.27 4.59 -33.23
CA LEU A 99 -8.02 5.28 -32.90
C LEU A 99 -8.01 6.72 -33.40
N SER A 100 -8.50 7.00 -34.61
CA SER A 100 -8.62 8.36 -35.14
C SER A 100 -9.55 9.27 -34.32
N GLN A 101 -10.54 8.69 -33.63
CA GLN A 101 -11.46 9.45 -32.77
C GLN A 101 -11.00 9.55 -31.31
N THR A 102 -10.11 8.65 -30.88
CA THR A 102 -9.67 8.60 -29.49
C THR A 102 -8.29 9.23 -29.27
N LEU A 103 -7.42 9.24 -30.28
CA LEU A 103 -6.09 9.83 -30.16
C LEU A 103 -6.11 11.37 -30.18
N PRO A 104 -5.08 12.03 -29.60
CA PRO A 104 -4.97 13.48 -29.66
C PRO A 104 -4.87 13.98 -31.10
N ARG A 105 -5.57 15.06 -31.42
CA ARG A 105 -5.59 15.62 -32.78
C ARG A 105 -4.21 16.15 -33.17
N GLU A 106 -3.50 16.75 -32.24
CA GLU A 106 -2.13 17.26 -32.42
C GLU A 106 -1.18 16.14 -32.81
N TYR A 107 -1.38 14.93 -32.25
CA TYR A 107 -0.61 13.75 -32.64
C TYR A 107 -0.90 13.35 -34.08
N LEU A 108 -2.18 13.22 -34.44
CA LEU A 108 -2.57 12.80 -35.80
C LEU A 108 -2.08 13.79 -36.86
N GLU A 109 -2.15 15.09 -36.59
CA GLU A 109 -1.65 16.15 -37.49
C GLU A 109 -0.13 16.17 -37.60
N SER A 110 0.61 15.68 -36.60
CA SER A 110 2.08 15.58 -36.64
C SER A 110 2.60 14.42 -37.50
N LEU A 111 1.74 13.47 -37.88
CA LEU A 111 2.15 12.29 -38.64
C LEU A 111 2.53 12.68 -40.08
N ARG A 112 3.72 12.25 -40.52
CA ARG A 112 4.18 12.44 -41.90
C ARG A 112 3.36 11.65 -42.94
N VAL A 113 2.74 10.56 -42.52
CA VAL A 113 1.90 9.68 -43.33
C VAL A 113 0.58 9.52 -42.59
N SER A 114 -0.53 9.52 -43.31
CA SER A 114 -1.85 9.29 -42.71
C SER A 114 -1.84 8.02 -41.87
N PHE A 115 -2.41 8.09 -40.67
CA PHE A 115 -2.58 6.93 -39.80
C PHE A 115 -3.32 5.79 -40.51
N ASN A 116 -4.21 6.11 -41.45
CA ASN A 116 -5.00 5.14 -42.20
C ASN A 116 -4.20 4.40 -43.28
N ASP A 117 -3.09 4.96 -43.74
CA ASP A 117 -2.29 4.38 -44.83
C ASP A 117 -1.18 3.46 -44.29
N GLU A 118 -0.89 3.54 -42.99
CA GLU A 118 0.10 2.69 -42.33
C GLU A 118 -0.51 1.33 -41.92
N ARG A 119 0.30 0.26 -41.97
CA ARG A 119 -0.07 -1.02 -41.37
C ARG A 119 -0.37 -0.87 -39.87
N LEU A 120 -1.51 -1.38 -39.43
CA LEU A 120 -2.00 -1.19 -38.06
C LEU A 120 -1.01 -1.62 -36.97
N PRO A 121 -0.27 -2.76 -37.07
CA PRO A 121 0.76 -3.11 -36.10
C PRO A 121 1.91 -2.09 -36.01
N ALA A 122 2.31 -1.50 -37.14
CA ALA A 122 3.38 -0.50 -37.17
C ALA A 122 2.91 0.82 -36.55
N ALA A 123 1.68 1.24 -36.88
CA ALA A 123 1.04 2.41 -36.29
C ALA A 123 0.88 2.26 -34.77
N TRP A 124 0.44 1.08 -34.31
CA TRP A 124 0.33 0.75 -32.90
C TRP A 124 1.67 0.77 -32.17
N LYS A 125 2.70 0.12 -32.72
CA LYS A 125 4.06 0.11 -32.15
C LYS A 125 4.66 1.52 -32.06
N ARG A 126 4.36 2.39 -33.03
CA ARG A 126 4.79 3.79 -33.02
C ARG A 126 4.12 4.56 -31.89
N LEU A 127 2.80 4.38 -31.69
CA LEU A 127 2.08 4.96 -30.54
C LEU A 127 2.73 4.54 -29.23
N GLU A 128 3.02 3.25 -29.08
CA GLU A 128 3.73 2.72 -27.91
C GLU A 128 5.14 3.27 -27.76
N THR A 129 5.82 3.67 -28.85
CA THR A 129 7.15 4.27 -28.78
C THR A 129 7.11 5.74 -28.35
N ILE A 130 6.07 6.47 -28.78
CA ILE A 130 5.92 7.91 -28.52
C ILE A 130 5.33 8.17 -27.14
N PHE A 131 4.30 7.40 -26.77
CA PHE A 131 3.57 7.57 -25.53
C PHE A 131 3.85 6.48 -24.50
N GLY A 132 4.35 5.32 -24.92
CA GLY A 132 4.73 4.27 -24.01
C GLY A 132 6.06 4.58 -23.33
N GLN A 133 6.05 4.49 -22.01
CA GLN A 133 7.25 4.48 -21.18
C GLN A 133 7.94 3.09 -21.19
N SER A 134 7.76 2.33 -22.27
CA SER A 134 8.10 0.90 -22.39
C SER A 134 9.57 0.63 -22.77
N ASN A 135 10.38 1.68 -22.90
CA ASN A 135 11.83 1.54 -23.10
C ASN A 135 12.59 1.72 -21.76
N ALA A 136 13.87 1.34 -21.74
CA ALA A 136 14.71 1.42 -20.54
C ALA A 136 14.77 2.84 -19.93
N GLN A 137 14.70 3.88 -20.77
CA GLN A 137 14.63 5.27 -20.33
C GLN A 137 13.34 5.56 -19.56
N GLY A 138 12.19 5.08 -20.06
CA GLY A 138 10.90 5.20 -19.40
C GLY A 138 10.86 4.49 -18.04
N LEU A 139 11.42 3.28 -17.95
CA LEU A 139 11.58 2.59 -16.67
C LEU A 139 12.48 3.38 -15.70
N ALA A 140 13.59 3.94 -16.17
CA ALA A 140 14.47 4.77 -15.35
C ALA A 140 13.74 6.04 -14.83
N THR A 141 12.94 6.70 -15.68
CA THR A 141 12.09 7.83 -15.26
C THR A 141 11.08 7.40 -14.20
N LEU A 142 10.45 6.24 -14.35
CA LEU A 142 9.48 5.73 -13.38
C LEU A 142 10.11 5.37 -12.02
N ILE A 143 11.36 4.88 -12.01
CA ILE A 143 12.12 4.70 -10.76
C ILE A 143 12.35 6.06 -10.09
N ALA A 144 12.80 7.06 -10.86
CA ALA A 144 12.99 8.41 -10.33
C ALA A 144 11.69 9.02 -9.79
N GLU A 145 10.55 8.78 -10.44
CA GLU A 145 9.23 9.21 -9.95
C GLU A 145 8.83 8.50 -8.65
N PHE A 146 9.19 7.22 -8.48
CA PHE A 146 8.99 6.50 -7.22
C PHE A 146 9.85 7.07 -6.09
N ASP A 147 11.12 7.38 -6.35
CA ASP A 147 12.00 8.04 -5.37
C ASP A 147 11.51 9.45 -5.02
N ASP A 148 11.05 10.23 -6.01
CA ASP A 148 10.46 11.56 -5.78
C ASP A 148 9.17 11.46 -4.94
N ALA A 149 8.33 10.45 -5.18
CA ALA A 149 7.12 10.20 -4.39
C ALA A 149 7.41 9.99 -2.89
N LEU A 150 8.58 9.43 -2.54
CA LEU A 150 9.05 9.26 -1.15
C LEU A 150 9.63 10.55 -0.57
N MET A 151 10.30 11.36 -1.39
CA MET A 151 11.00 12.57 -0.94
C MET A 151 10.13 13.81 -0.88
N LYS A 152 9.06 13.86 -1.68
CA LYS A 152 8.15 15.00 -1.74
C LYS A 152 7.41 15.19 -0.41
N ASP A 153 7.19 16.45 -0.04
CA ASP A 153 6.39 16.80 1.13
C ASP A 153 4.98 16.18 1.10
N PHE A 154 4.44 15.98 2.29
CA PHE A 154 3.10 15.43 2.50
C PHE A 154 2.46 16.04 3.76
N ASP A 155 1.16 16.26 3.67
CA ASP A 155 0.31 16.78 4.74
C ASP A 155 -0.20 15.67 5.66
N SER A 156 -0.20 14.43 5.19
CA SER A 156 -0.57 13.25 5.99
C SER A 156 0.10 11.97 5.49
N VAL A 157 0.23 10.98 6.39
CA VAL A 157 0.71 9.62 6.06
C VAL A 157 -0.11 9.02 4.90
N GLY A 158 -1.42 9.26 4.89
CA GLY A 158 -2.31 8.78 3.85
C GLY A 158 -1.96 9.24 2.45
N GLN A 159 -1.70 10.54 2.33
CA GLN A 159 -1.30 11.16 1.06
C GLN A 159 0.03 10.58 0.56
N LEU A 160 1.00 10.41 1.45
CA LEU A 160 2.27 9.75 1.13
C LEU A 160 2.06 8.33 0.62
N ILE A 161 1.33 7.49 1.37
CA ILE A 161 1.12 6.08 1.00
C ILE A 161 0.37 5.97 -0.33
N HIS A 162 -0.68 6.78 -0.55
CA HIS A 162 -1.40 6.80 -1.81
C HIS A 162 -0.46 7.08 -2.98
N ARG A 163 0.35 8.14 -2.87
CA ARG A 163 1.32 8.53 -3.91
C ARG A 163 2.38 7.44 -4.16
N VAL A 164 2.90 6.82 -3.11
CA VAL A 164 3.87 5.71 -3.22
C VAL A 164 3.24 4.48 -3.86
N LYS A 165 2.01 4.11 -3.50
CA LYS A 165 1.25 3.01 -4.12
C LYS A 165 1.04 3.27 -5.61
N GLU A 166 0.65 4.49 -5.97
CA GLU A 166 0.42 4.88 -7.36
C GLU A 166 1.70 4.77 -8.20
N ALA A 167 2.80 5.37 -7.73
CA ALA A 167 4.10 5.31 -8.41
C ALA A 167 4.61 3.86 -8.54
N ARG A 168 4.52 3.08 -7.46
CA ARG A 168 4.85 1.65 -7.44
C ARG A 168 4.04 0.85 -8.46
N ASN A 169 2.73 1.06 -8.51
CA ASN A 169 1.86 0.30 -9.40
C ASN A 169 2.16 0.63 -10.86
N ARG A 170 2.50 1.89 -11.16
CA ARG A 170 2.88 2.37 -12.49
C ARG A 170 4.15 1.69 -12.99
N ILE A 171 5.24 1.71 -12.21
CA ILE A 171 6.50 1.06 -12.60
C ILE A 171 6.35 -0.45 -12.72
N ASN A 172 5.71 -1.11 -11.74
CA ASN A 172 5.55 -2.56 -11.77
C ASN A 172 4.71 -3.04 -12.95
N ARG A 173 3.72 -2.24 -13.35
CA ARG A 173 2.94 -2.55 -14.54
C ARG A 173 3.82 -2.49 -15.79
N GLN A 174 4.53 -1.37 -15.99
CA GLN A 174 5.41 -1.21 -17.15
C GLN A 174 6.51 -2.28 -17.18
N SER A 175 7.06 -2.67 -16.03
CA SER A 175 8.10 -3.69 -15.97
C SER A 175 7.59 -5.10 -16.27
N ARG A 176 6.36 -5.45 -15.88
CA ARG A 176 5.77 -6.75 -16.25
C ARG A 176 5.54 -6.83 -17.75
N GLU A 177 5.04 -5.75 -18.35
CA GLU A 177 4.84 -5.65 -19.80
C GLU A 177 6.18 -5.73 -20.57
N ALA A 178 7.21 -5.01 -20.11
CA ALA A 178 8.47 -4.88 -20.85
C ALA A 178 9.49 -6.01 -20.58
N LEU A 179 9.47 -6.64 -19.39
CA LEU A 179 10.50 -7.58 -18.94
C LEU A 179 9.97 -8.99 -18.64
N GLY A 180 8.68 -9.26 -18.87
CA GLY A 180 8.08 -10.59 -18.65
C GLY A 180 7.79 -10.86 -17.17
N ASP A 181 6.68 -10.30 -16.68
CA ASP A 181 6.16 -10.47 -15.31
C ASP A 181 7.09 -10.08 -14.15
N VAL A 182 8.18 -9.37 -14.45
CA VAL A 182 9.07 -8.82 -13.43
C VAL A 182 8.37 -7.71 -12.63
N THR A 183 8.38 -7.84 -11.30
CA THR A 183 7.93 -6.80 -10.37
C THR A 183 9.15 -6.04 -9.84
N MET A 184 9.45 -4.87 -10.41
CA MET A 184 10.62 -4.05 -10.05
C MET A 184 10.61 -3.57 -8.59
N ILE A 185 9.44 -3.20 -8.07
CA ILE A 185 9.24 -2.69 -6.72
C ILE A 185 8.29 -3.64 -5.96
N PRO A 186 8.83 -4.70 -5.34
CA PRO A 186 8.07 -5.57 -4.44
C PRO A 186 7.42 -4.77 -3.31
N ASN A 187 6.32 -5.29 -2.74
CA ASN A 187 5.66 -4.62 -1.62
C ASN A 187 6.61 -4.43 -0.43
N GLN A 188 7.47 -5.41 -0.18
CA GLN A 188 8.42 -5.39 0.92
C GLN A 188 9.43 -4.25 0.77
N TYR A 189 9.94 -4.03 -0.45
CA TYR A 189 10.86 -2.93 -0.72
C TYR A 189 10.19 -1.57 -0.48
N ALA A 190 8.96 -1.40 -1.00
CA ALA A 190 8.21 -0.16 -0.81
C ALA A 190 7.89 0.12 0.67
N VAL A 191 7.53 -0.92 1.44
CA VAL A 191 7.31 -0.80 2.87
C VAL A 191 8.57 -0.34 3.61
N ILE A 192 9.73 -0.95 3.34
CA ILE A 192 11.00 -0.54 3.97
C ILE A 192 11.33 0.92 3.64
N LYS A 193 11.16 1.31 2.37
CA LYS A 193 11.39 2.70 1.94
C LYS A 193 10.47 3.67 2.66
N VAL A 194 9.17 3.36 2.77
CA VAL A 194 8.23 4.20 3.53
C VAL A 194 8.63 4.28 5.00
N LEU A 195 8.86 3.14 5.66
CA LEU A 195 9.22 3.10 7.08
C LEU A 195 10.50 3.90 7.38
N SER A 196 11.46 3.89 6.45
CA SER A 196 12.72 4.65 6.59
C SER A 196 12.52 6.18 6.66
N LEU A 197 11.36 6.69 6.25
CA LEU A 197 11.01 8.11 6.36
C LEU A 197 10.52 8.50 7.76
N PHE A 198 10.20 7.53 8.61
CA PHE A 198 9.62 7.78 9.94
C PHE A 198 10.61 7.41 11.04
N PRO A 199 10.61 8.12 12.18
CA PRO A 199 11.55 7.82 13.27
C PRO A 199 11.23 6.46 13.90
N SER A 200 12.20 5.54 13.85
CA SER A 200 12.02 4.13 14.21
C SER A 200 11.60 3.90 15.66
N GLN A 201 11.91 4.83 16.56
CA GLN A 201 11.49 4.76 17.97
C GLN A 201 9.97 4.69 18.18
N TYR A 202 9.17 5.17 17.21
CA TYR A 202 7.70 5.21 17.34
C TYR A 202 7.00 4.01 16.72
N TRP A 203 7.67 3.21 15.88
CA TRP A 203 7.03 2.13 15.13
C TRP A 203 7.82 0.82 15.12
N GLY A 204 9.11 0.82 15.44
CA GLY A 204 9.99 -0.35 15.28
C GLY A 204 9.51 -1.62 15.98
N ASN A 205 8.89 -1.48 17.16
CA ASN A 205 8.36 -2.61 17.93
C ASN A 205 6.94 -3.04 17.51
N HIS A 206 6.30 -2.30 16.60
CA HIS A 206 4.90 -2.52 16.18
C HIS A 206 4.79 -3.17 14.80
N VAL A 207 5.91 -3.40 14.10
CA VAL A 207 5.91 -4.00 12.77
C VAL A 207 6.07 -5.51 12.88
N ASP A 208 5.03 -6.22 12.44
CA ASP A 208 5.07 -7.67 12.28
C ASP A 208 5.84 -8.06 11.01
N TYR A 209 6.96 -8.76 11.19
CA TYR A 209 7.81 -9.28 10.11
C TYR A 209 7.22 -10.55 9.47
N THR A 210 6.01 -10.43 8.90
CA THR A 210 5.32 -11.50 8.17
C THR A 210 4.92 -11.01 6.78
N LEU A 211 4.79 -11.91 5.81
CA LEU A 211 4.40 -11.54 4.43
C LEU A 211 3.04 -10.82 4.36
N GLY A 212 2.10 -11.17 5.26
CA GLY A 212 0.79 -10.52 5.36
C GLY A 212 0.83 -9.17 6.10
N GLY A 213 1.66 -9.05 7.14
CA GLY A 213 1.81 -7.79 7.89
C GLY A 213 2.64 -6.74 7.15
N PHE A 214 3.53 -7.18 6.26
CA PHE A 214 4.47 -6.31 5.55
C PHE A 214 3.90 -5.82 4.20
N GLN A 215 2.72 -5.21 4.27
CA GLN A 215 1.98 -4.64 3.14
C GLN A 215 1.72 -3.15 3.39
N LEU A 216 1.69 -2.34 2.31
CA LEU A 216 1.52 -0.88 2.44
C LEU A 216 0.21 -0.49 3.16
N ASP A 217 -0.87 -1.24 2.99
CA ASP A 217 -2.15 -0.99 3.68
C ASP A 217 -2.07 -1.19 5.21
N VAL A 218 -1.40 -2.26 5.64
CA VAL A 218 -1.22 -2.57 7.06
C VAL A 218 -0.34 -1.52 7.72
N ILE A 219 0.77 -1.18 7.05
CA ILE A 219 1.73 -0.17 7.51
C ILE A 219 1.11 1.22 7.52
N GLU A 220 0.25 1.54 6.55
CA GLU A 220 -0.53 2.79 6.55
C GLU A 220 -1.41 2.89 7.79
N GLY A 221 -2.16 1.85 8.13
CA GLY A 221 -2.99 1.82 9.34
C GLY A 221 -2.16 2.03 10.61
N MET A 222 -1.04 1.32 10.73
CA MET A 222 -0.11 1.48 11.86
C MET A 222 0.44 2.90 11.95
N LEU A 223 1.02 3.44 10.86
CA LEU A 223 1.62 4.77 10.86
C LEU A 223 0.59 5.87 11.09
N ARG A 224 -0.64 5.72 10.59
CA ARG A 224 -1.75 6.65 10.90
C ARG A 224 -2.15 6.59 12.37
N ASN A 225 -2.09 5.44 13.03
CA ASN A 225 -2.35 5.38 14.47
C ASN A 225 -1.26 6.09 15.29
N VAL A 226 -0.01 6.02 14.83
CA VAL A 226 1.15 6.63 15.52
C VAL A 226 1.25 8.14 15.26
N PHE A 227 1.12 8.55 14.00
CA PHE A 227 1.39 9.92 13.54
C PHE A 227 0.11 10.71 13.19
N MET A 228 -1.05 10.06 13.12
CA MET A 228 -2.35 10.68 12.82
C MET A 228 -2.29 11.53 11.54
N ASN A 229 -2.64 12.81 11.64
CA ASN A 229 -2.67 13.77 10.54
C ASN A 229 -1.42 14.68 10.53
N LYS A 230 -0.29 14.20 11.07
CA LYS A 230 0.94 14.98 11.07
C LYS A 230 1.54 15.05 9.67
N SER A 231 2.01 16.24 9.30
CA SER A 231 2.78 16.48 8.09
C SER A 231 4.23 16.00 8.24
N ARG A 232 4.97 15.91 7.13
CA ARG A 232 6.40 15.56 7.13
C ARG A 232 7.21 16.40 8.11
N SER A 233 7.09 17.73 8.05
CA SER A 233 7.86 18.65 8.90
C SER A 233 7.54 18.48 10.39
N GLN A 234 6.29 18.17 10.74
CA GLN A 234 5.91 17.90 12.12
C GLN A 234 6.50 16.59 12.65
N ILE A 235 6.62 15.57 11.79
CA ILE A 235 7.23 14.29 12.13
C ILE A 235 8.75 14.43 12.27
N GLU A 236 9.39 15.18 11.37
CA GLU A 236 10.82 15.49 11.46
C GLU A 236 11.15 16.30 12.73
N ALA A 237 10.30 17.26 13.09
CA ALA A 237 10.45 18.02 14.34
C ALA A 237 10.36 17.11 15.58
N MET A 238 9.49 16.10 15.58
CA MET A 238 9.41 15.11 16.67
C MET A 238 10.73 14.35 16.85
N HIS A 239 11.40 14.00 15.75
CA HIS A 239 12.72 13.37 15.79
C HIS A 239 13.80 14.30 16.33
N ALA A 240 13.80 15.58 15.93
CA ALA A 240 14.77 16.56 16.41
C ALA A 240 14.65 16.86 17.92
N THR A 241 13.43 16.76 18.48
CA THR A 241 13.19 16.87 19.92
C THR A 241 13.36 15.57 20.71
N ALA A 242 13.65 14.45 20.04
CA ALA A 242 13.83 13.18 20.71
C ALA A 242 15.17 13.15 21.46
N VAL A 243 15.10 13.12 22.79
CA VAL A 243 16.25 12.93 23.68
C VAL A 243 16.83 11.52 23.47
N PRO A 244 18.17 11.33 23.45
CA PRO A 244 18.79 10.02 23.23
C PRO A 244 18.26 8.96 24.20
N ALA A 245 18.06 7.75 23.67
CA ALA A 245 17.51 6.60 24.39
C ALA A 245 18.43 6.12 25.52
N ASN A 246 18.32 6.75 26.69
CA ASN A 246 18.78 6.20 27.97
C ASN A 246 17.69 6.23 29.07
N HIS A 247 16.42 6.38 28.69
CA HIS A 247 15.30 6.16 29.60
C HIS A 247 14.28 5.23 28.95
N ALA A 248 14.22 4.00 29.47
CA ALA A 248 13.15 3.06 29.22
C ALA A 248 11.81 3.69 29.66
N MET A 249 11.06 4.26 28.72
CA MET A 249 9.62 4.45 28.90
C MET A 249 8.95 3.13 28.52
N ALA A 250 8.59 2.36 29.54
CA ALA A 250 7.61 1.30 29.40
C ALA A 250 6.33 1.89 28.79
N ALA A 251 5.95 1.36 27.63
CA ALA A 251 4.68 1.63 27.00
C ALA A 251 3.55 1.23 27.96
N ASN A 252 2.94 2.23 28.59
CA ASN A 252 1.69 2.07 29.33
C ASN A 252 0.69 3.06 28.75
N ASN A 253 0.08 2.73 27.63
CA ASN A 253 -1.20 3.30 27.20
C ASN A 253 -1.92 2.32 26.26
N LEU A 254 -2.48 1.27 26.86
CA LEU A 254 -3.63 0.57 26.28
C LEU A 254 -4.78 0.67 27.29
N ASP A 255 -5.89 1.25 26.81
CA ASP A 255 -7.25 1.19 27.34
C ASP A 255 -7.54 1.65 28.78
N LYS A 256 -7.88 2.93 28.94
CA LYS A 256 -8.72 3.38 30.07
C LYS A 256 -10.19 3.40 29.67
N ARG A 257 -10.92 2.34 30.03
CA ARG A 257 -12.37 2.42 30.21
C ARG A 257 -12.68 3.32 31.42
N LYS A 258 -13.58 4.29 31.20
CA LYS A 258 -14.41 5.06 32.14
C LYS A 258 -13.88 5.19 33.59
N ALA A 259 -13.38 6.39 33.90
CA ALA A 259 -13.17 6.83 35.27
C ALA A 259 -14.52 6.89 36.04
N ARG A 260 -14.62 6.13 37.14
CA ARG A 260 -15.38 6.58 38.31
C ARG A 260 -14.44 7.41 39.16
N SER A 261 -14.88 8.60 39.55
CA SER A 261 -14.14 9.52 40.41
C SER A 261 -13.59 8.82 41.66
N ALA A 262 -12.28 8.90 41.87
CA ALA A 262 -11.64 8.56 43.12
C ALA A 262 -10.75 9.73 43.52
N GLU A 263 -10.95 10.20 44.75
CA GLU A 263 -10.32 11.35 45.37
C GLU A 263 -8.79 11.29 45.31
N VAL A 264 -8.19 12.47 45.19
CA VAL A 264 -6.74 12.69 45.11
C VAL A 264 -6.06 12.21 46.40
N LYS A 265 -5.33 11.08 46.34
CA LYS A 265 -4.47 10.60 47.44
C LYS A 265 -3.41 11.67 47.78
N LYS A 266 -3.38 12.16 49.03
CA LYS A 266 -2.33 13.06 49.52
C LYS A 266 -1.01 12.30 49.63
N ARG A 267 0.09 12.98 49.33
CA ARG A 267 1.45 12.41 49.12
C ARG A 267 2.08 11.74 50.36
N ASP A 268 1.46 11.85 51.54
CA ASP A 268 2.04 11.46 52.82
C ASP A 268 1.38 10.23 53.47
N ASP A 269 0.43 9.58 52.80
CA ASP A 269 -0.25 8.41 53.37
C ASP A 269 0.64 7.16 53.37
N SER A 270 0.77 6.51 54.53
CA SER A 270 1.48 5.24 54.70
C SER A 270 1.02 4.21 53.67
N TYR A 271 1.91 3.83 52.75
CA TYR A 271 1.66 2.76 51.76
C TYR A 271 1.32 1.40 52.40
N TYR A 272 1.55 1.22 53.70
CA TYR A 272 1.23 -0.02 54.39
C TYR A 272 -0.26 -0.14 54.71
N CYS A 273 -0.87 0.94 55.19
CA CYS A 273 -2.26 0.92 55.67
C CYS A 273 -3.19 1.85 54.89
N GLU A 274 -2.65 2.60 53.92
CA GLU A 274 -3.37 3.56 53.07
C GLU A 274 -4.28 4.51 53.89
N GLY A 275 -3.73 5.09 54.96
CA GLY A 275 -4.45 6.07 55.79
C GLY A 275 -5.47 5.50 56.78
N LYS A 276 -5.82 4.20 56.72
CA LYS A 276 -6.85 3.59 57.60
C LYS A 276 -6.57 3.65 59.11
N TYR A 277 -5.32 3.90 59.49
CA TYR A 277 -4.86 3.91 60.88
C TYR A 277 -4.11 5.21 61.19
N ASN A 278 -4.49 6.30 60.53
CA ASN A 278 -4.05 7.64 60.90
C ASN A 278 -4.65 8.00 62.27
N GLN A 279 -3.83 8.47 63.20
CA GLN A 279 -4.29 8.98 64.49
C GLN A 279 -4.65 10.45 64.30
N ASP A 280 -5.83 10.85 64.78
CA ASP A 280 -6.33 12.24 64.72
C ASP A 280 -6.35 12.88 63.31
N GLY A 281 -6.42 12.04 62.27
CA GLY A 281 -6.44 12.47 60.88
C GLY A 281 -5.06 12.81 60.29
N GLU A 282 -3.98 12.71 61.07
CA GLU A 282 -2.62 12.94 60.58
C GLU A 282 -2.05 11.72 59.86
N SER A 283 -1.50 11.95 58.67
CA SER A 283 -0.79 10.93 57.89
C SER A 283 0.55 10.59 58.54
N HIS A 284 0.98 9.34 58.37
CA HIS A 284 2.24 8.86 58.93
C HIS A 284 3.02 8.06 57.90
N PHE A 285 4.36 8.03 58.04
CA PHE A 285 5.20 7.19 57.19
C PHE A 285 5.07 5.70 57.55
N LYS A 286 5.31 4.84 56.56
CA LYS A 286 5.27 3.36 56.72
C LYS A 286 6.01 2.83 57.95
N ARG A 287 7.17 3.40 58.31
CA ARG A 287 7.96 2.98 59.49
C ARG A 287 7.29 3.32 60.82
N ALA A 288 6.48 4.37 60.84
CA ALA A 288 5.71 4.83 62.01
C ALA A 288 4.33 4.17 62.10
N CYS A 289 3.94 3.34 61.12
CA CYS A 289 2.61 2.73 61.06
C CYS A 289 2.32 1.83 62.27
N PRO A 290 1.28 2.15 63.08
CA PRO A 290 0.92 1.35 64.25
C PRO A 290 0.62 -0.10 63.88
N LYS A 291 -0.13 -0.30 62.80
CA LYS A 291 -0.54 -1.63 62.35
C LYS A 291 0.62 -2.49 61.84
N MET A 292 1.60 -1.88 61.18
CA MET A 292 2.82 -2.58 60.77
C MET A 292 3.66 -3.03 61.96
N ARG A 293 3.65 -2.25 63.05
CA ARG A 293 4.35 -2.57 64.29
C ARG A 293 3.69 -3.75 65.00
N GLU A 294 2.37 -3.75 65.09
CA GLU A 294 1.58 -4.87 65.62
C GLU A 294 1.81 -6.17 64.83
N ASP A 295 1.76 -6.10 63.50
CA ASP A 295 1.96 -7.28 62.65
C ASP A 295 3.34 -7.89 62.86
N ARG A 296 4.38 -7.05 62.94
CA ARG A 296 5.74 -7.53 63.23
C ARG A 296 5.87 -8.12 64.64
N ALA A 297 5.15 -7.56 65.63
CA ALA A 297 5.13 -8.11 66.98
C ALA A 297 4.45 -9.49 67.03
N MET A 298 3.49 -9.74 66.13
CA MET A 298 2.82 -11.05 65.96
C MET A 298 3.56 -12.00 65.00
N GLY A 299 4.77 -11.68 64.55
CA GLY A 299 5.53 -12.50 63.60
C GLY A 299 4.94 -12.54 62.18
N ILE A 300 4.05 -11.61 61.85
CA ILE A 300 3.38 -11.49 60.56
C ILE A 300 4.17 -10.54 59.66
N PHE A 301 4.58 -11.04 58.49
CA PHE A 301 5.28 -10.25 57.48
C PHE A 301 4.43 -10.10 56.22
N ARG A 302 3.99 -8.86 55.95
CA ARG A 302 3.26 -8.46 54.73
C ARG A 302 3.75 -7.12 54.20
N THR A 303 3.53 -6.85 52.92
CA THR A 303 4.00 -5.63 52.24
C THR A 303 3.07 -4.44 52.46
N ASN A 304 1.76 -4.70 52.58
CA ASN A 304 0.68 -3.81 53.00
C ASN A 304 -0.46 -4.64 53.64
N LEU A 305 -1.47 -3.98 54.24
CA LEU A 305 -2.60 -4.63 54.92
C LEU A 305 -3.55 -5.42 54.00
N PHE A 306 -3.53 -5.12 52.70
CA PHE A 306 -4.44 -5.72 51.71
C PHE A 306 -3.86 -6.99 51.06
N VAL A 307 -2.60 -7.32 51.38
CA VAL A 307 -1.92 -8.52 50.91
C VAL A 307 -1.93 -9.59 52.01
N LYS A 308 -2.18 -10.85 51.61
CA LYS A 308 -2.20 -11.99 52.52
C LYS A 308 -0.86 -12.12 53.28
N PRO A 309 -0.89 -12.30 54.61
CA PRO A 309 0.33 -12.38 55.42
C PRO A 309 1.14 -13.63 55.10
N LYS A 310 2.47 -13.49 55.10
CA LYS A 310 3.39 -14.63 55.22
C LYS A 310 3.71 -14.81 56.70
N THR A 311 3.31 -15.93 57.28
CA THR A 311 3.75 -16.34 58.62
C THR A 311 5.17 -16.90 58.50
N GLY A 312 6.15 -16.12 58.94
CA GLY A 312 7.56 -16.51 58.91
C GLY A 312 7.97 -17.13 60.24
N GLY A 313 8.47 -18.36 60.19
CA GLY A 313 9.10 -19.04 61.33
C GLY A 313 10.28 -18.27 61.91
N VAL A 314 10.45 -18.45 63.22
CA VAL A 314 11.47 -17.97 64.17
C VAL A 314 12.80 -17.48 63.56
N ALA A 315 13.20 -16.27 63.95
CA ALA A 315 14.46 -15.63 63.58
C ALA A 315 15.69 -16.37 64.16
N HIS A 316 16.68 -16.65 63.32
CA HIS A 316 18.04 -16.98 63.77
C HIS A 316 18.70 -15.76 64.44
N VAL A 317 19.29 -16.04 65.59
CA VAL A 317 20.04 -15.15 66.50
C VAL A 317 21.18 -14.41 65.80
N LYS A 318 21.34 -13.13 66.16
CA LYS A 318 22.46 -12.24 65.82
C LYS A 318 23.82 -12.88 66.16
N LYS A 319 24.72 -13.03 65.18
CA LYS A 319 26.17 -13.09 65.43
C LYS A 319 26.72 -11.65 65.53
N GLY A 320 27.50 -11.41 66.60
CA GLY A 320 28.08 -10.11 66.96
C GLY A 320 29.16 -9.59 65.99
N PRO A 321 29.70 -8.39 66.27
CA PRO A 321 30.47 -7.60 65.33
C PRO A 321 31.89 -8.17 65.09
N GLN A 322 32.29 -8.30 63.82
CA GLN A 322 33.67 -8.61 63.42
C GLN A 322 34.55 -7.35 63.46
N ALA A 323 35.75 -7.52 64.03
CA ALA A 323 36.81 -6.51 64.19
C ALA A 323 37.44 -6.04 62.86
N PRO A 324 38.10 -4.86 62.82
CA PRO A 324 38.58 -4.26 61.58
C PRO A 324 39.92 -4.85 61.12
N LYS A 325 40.04 -5.10 59.80
CA LYS A 325 41.27 -5.58 59.16
C LYS A 325 42.33 -4.47 59.07
N LYS A 326 43.54 -4.75 59.55
CA LYS A 326 44.75 -3.91 59.43
C LYS A 326 45.22 -3.85 57.96
N LYS A 327 45.63 -2.66 57.53
CA LYS A 327 46.39 -2.40 56.29
C LYS A 327 47.85 -2.85 56.51
N ALA A 328 48.40 -3.63 55.58
CA ALA A 328 49.84 -3.85 55.48
C ALA A 328 50.46 -2.75 54.60
N LYS A 329 51.65 -2.31 55.00
CA LYS A 329 52.53 -1.38 54.28
C LYS A 329 53.18 -2.06 53.08
#